data_AF-A0A4Y2D8Z9-F1
#
_entry.id   AF-A0A4Y2D8Z9-F1
#
_cell.length_a   1.000
_cell.length_b   1.000
_cell.length_c   1.000
_cell.angle_alpha   90.00
_cell.angle_beta   90.00
_cell.angle_gamma   90.00
#
_symmetry.space_group_name_H-M   'P 1'
#
loop_
_entity.id
_entity.type
_entity.pdbx_description
1 polymer ?
#
loop_
_entity_poly.entity_id
_entity_poly.type
_entity_poly.pdbx_seq_one_letter_code
_entity_poly.pdbx_strand_id
1 'polypeptide(L)'
;MLLHLKAQQEAIFINVTCLRKEIEFEGLSYNPNDCEEKIKSLTIHPSLFNIINQISTTEPYKEENSIMFFTDGSRTEMGTGCSYCAFENGSKVLELMRLKEAIIRANQGNEITKI
;
A
#
# COMPACT_ATOMS: atom_id res chain seq x y z
N MET A 1 9.33 23.84 3.77
CA MET A 1 10.46 23.02 3.27
C MET A 1 10.07 21.57 3.01
N LEU A 2 9.43 20.85 3.95
CA LEU A 2 8.97 19.46 3.75
C LEU A 2 8.03 19.26 2.53
N LEU A 3 7.15 20.23 2.28
CA LEU A 3 6.23 20.17 1.14
C LEU A 3 6.94 20.26 -0.21
N HIS A 4 8.02 21.03 -0.29
CA HIS A 4 8.81 21.21 -1.51
C HIS A 4 9.54 19.91 -1.89
N LEU A 5 10.15 19.24 -0.91
CA LEU A 5 10.82 17.96 -1.12
C LEU A 5 9.85 16.89 -1.63
N LYS A 6 8.62 16.83 -1.07
CA LYS A 6 7.58 15.92 -1.56
C LYS A 6 7.16 16.21 -3.00
N ALA A 7 6.96 17.48 -3.34
CA ALA A 7 6.61 17.87 -4.70
C ALA A 7 7.72 17.50 -5.70
N GLN A 8 9.00 17.64 -5.31
CA GLN A 8 10.13 17.22 -6.14
C GLN A 8 10.16 15.70 -6.33
N GLN A 9 9.98 14.92 -5.26
CA GLN A 9 9.90 13.45 -5.35
C GLN A 9 8.77 12.99 -6.26
N GLU A 10 7.60 13.62 -6.16
CA GLU A 10 6.43 13.29 -6.99
C GLU A 10 6.67 13.67 -8.47
N ALA A 11 7.32 14.82 -8.73
CA ALA A 11 7.69 15.21 -10.08
C ALA A 11 8.68 14.23 -10.72
N ILE A 12 9.68 13.75 -9.98
CA ILE A 12 10.63 12.71 -10.43
C ILE A 12 9.86 11.43 -10.77
N PHE A 13 9.00 10.97 -9.85
CA PHE A 13 8.20 9.76 -10.04
C PHE A 13 7.32 9.82 -11.29
N ILE A 14 6.60 10.92 -11.50
CA ILE A 14 5.72 11.10 -12.67
C ILE A 14 6.54 11.10 -13.97
N ASN A 15 7.68 11.79 -14.00
CA ASN A 15 8.51 11.87 -15.20
C ASN A 15 9.05 10.48 -15.61
N VAL A 16 9.56 9.70 -14.65
CA VAL A 16 10.17 8.39 -14.93
C VAL A 16 9.12 7.33 -15.24
N THR A 17 8.07 7.23 -14.42
CA THR A 17 7.10 6.12 -14.52
C THR A 17 5.97 6.38 -15.52
N CYS A 18 5.44 7.61 -15.56
CA CYS A 18 4.26 7.93 -16.37
C CYS A 18 4.65 8.51 -17.73
N LEU A 19 5.61 9.44 -17.75
CA LEU A 19 6.06 10.10 -18.98
C LEU A 19 7.19 9.36 -19.69
N ARG A 20 7.75 8.32 -19.05
CA ARG A 20 8.87 7.52 -19.56
C ARG A 20 10.05 8.40 -20.02
N LYS A 21 10.38 9.42 -19.22
CA LYS A 21 11.51 10.32 -19.47
C LYS A 21 12.67 9.97 -18.56
N GLU A 22 13.84 9.82 -19.17
CA GLU A 22 15.10 9.77 -18.42
C GLU A 22 15.39 11.14 -17.83
N ILE A 23 15.74 11.16 -16.54
CA ILE A 23 16.03 12.39 -15.81
C ILE A 23 17.25 12.20 -14.91
N GLU A 24 17.96 13.29 -14.66
CA GLU A 24 19.04 13.36 -13.69
C GLU A 24 18.61 14.27 -12.54
N PHE A 25 18.73 13.79 -11.31
CA PHE A 25 18.42 14.57 -10.11
C PHE A 25 19.44 14.27 -9.02
N GLU A 26 20.05 15.31 -8.45
CA GLU A 26 21.09 15.21 -7.41
C GLU A 26 22.26 14.28 -7.80
N GLY A 27 22.62 14.21 -9.09
CA GLY A 27 23.70 13.37 -9.61
C GLY A 27 23.33 11.89 -9.76
N LEU A 28 22.06 11.53 -9.56
CA LEU A 28 21.52 10.21 -9.85
C LEU A 28 20.75 10.24 -11.18
N SER A 29 21.03 9.27 -12.05
CA SER A 29 20.27 9.05 -13.29
C SER A 29 19.11 8.08 -13.04
N TYR A 30 17.92 8.47 -13.45
CA TYR A 30 16.72 7.63 -13.39
C TYR A 30 16.31 7.24 -14.80
N ASN A 31 16.56 5.98 -15.18
CA ASN A 31 16.13 5.47 -16.47
C ASN A 31 14.71 4.89 -16.37
N PRO A 32 13.79 5.25 -17.28
CA PRO A 32 12.43 4.70 -17.29
C PRO A 32 12.38 3.19 -17.43
N ASN A 33 13.39 2.57 -18.04
CA ASN A 33 13.47 1.12 -18.24
C ASN A 33 13.78 0.37 -16.93
N ASP A 34 14.32 1.06 -15.92
CA ASP A 34 14.54 0.49 -14.58
C ASP A 34 13.23 0.42 -13.78
N CYS A 35 12.17 1.06 -14.27
CA CYS A 35 10.84 1.05 -13.66
C CYS A 35 9.90 0.11 -14.42
N GLU A 36 9.18 -0.73 -13.69
CA GLU A 36 8.14 -1.59 -14.25
C GLU A 36 7.16 -0.78 -15.08
N GLU A 37 6.78 -1.32 -16.24
CA GLU A 37 5.68 -0.74 -16.98
C GLU A 37 4.40 -0.91 -16.19
N LYS A 38 3.70 0.20 -15.95
CA LYS A 38 2.30 0.11 -15.60
C LYS A 38 1.65 -0.65 -16.75
N ILE A 39 1.28 -1.91 -16.49
CA ILE A 39 0.49 -2.73 -17.41
C ILE A 39 -0.62 -1.81 -17.89
N LYS A 40 -0.59 -1.42 -19.17
CA LYS A 40 -1.63 -0.60 -19.77
C LYS A 40 -2.89 -1.35 -19.45
N SER A 41 -3.67 -0.78 -18.53
CA SER A 41 -4.81 -1.44 -17.92
C SER A 41 -5.51 -2.14 -19.05
N LEU A 42 -5.51 -3.47 -19.04
CA LEU A 42 -6.39 -4.18 -19.94
C LEU A 42 -7.75 -3.57 -19.60
N THR A 43 -8.35 -2.86 -20.55
CA THR A 43 -9.72 -2.38 -20.44
C THR A 43 -10.65 -3.59 -20.55
N ILE A 44 -10.30 -4.67 -19.87
CA ILE A 44 -11.19 -5.76 -19.54
C ILE A 44 -12.15 -5.13 -18.55
N HIS A 45 -13.34 -4.85 -19.05
CA HIS A 45 -14.48 -4.60 -18.19
C HIS A 45 -14.52 -5.68 -17.10
N PRO A 46 -14.71 -5.37 -15.80
CA PRO A 46 -14.62 -6.36 -14.73
C PRO A 46 -15.45 -7.64 -14.95
N SER A 47 -16.51 -7.59 -15.75
CA SER A 47 -17.29 -8.78 -16.14
C SER A 47 -16.59 -9.75 -17.11
N LEU A 48 -15.59 -9.29 -17.85
CA LEU A 48 -14.73 -10.09 -18.74
C LEU A 48 -13.52 -10.66 -17.99
N PHE A 49 -13.27 -10.19 -16.76
CA PHE A 49 -12.24 -10.75 -15.89
C PHE A 49 -12.78 -12.08 -15.34
N ASN A 50 -12.28 -13.20 -15.87
CA ASN A 50 -12.77 -14.52 -15.47
C ASN A 50 -12.21 -14.92 -14.10
N ILE A 51 -12.82 -14.37 -13.04
CA ILE A 51 -12.47 -14.63 -11.63
C ILE A 51 -12.59 -16.12 -11.29
N ILE A 52 -13.52 -16.83 -11.95
CA ILE A 52 -13.84 -18.24 -11.65
C ILE A 52 -12.60 -19.14 -11.83
N ASN A 53 -11.74 -18.84 -12.80
CA ASN A 53 -10.53 -19.63 -13.04
C ASN A 53 -9.34 -19.22 -12.15
N GLN A 54 -9.46 -18.15 -11.37
CA GLN A 54 -8.43 -17.69 -10.44
C GLN A 54 -8.74 -18.04 -8.98
N ILE A 55 -10.01 -18.28 -8.64
CA ILE A 55 -10.39 -18.74 -7.32
C ILE A 55 -10.19 -20.25 -7.27
N SER A 56 -9.14 -20.69 -6.58
CA SER A 56 -9.05 -22.08 -6.16
C SER A 56 -9.82 -22.27 -4.85
N THR A 57 -10.67 -23.29 -4.80
CA THR A 57 -11.28 -23.78 -3.55
C THR A 57 -10.49 -24.94 -2.95
N THR A 58 -9.38 -25.35 -3.56
CA THR A 58 -8.48 -26.34 -2.96
C THR A 58 -7.87 -25.74 -1.72
N GLU A 59 -7.74 -26.51 -0.63
CA GLU A 59 -6.95 -26.04 0.50
C GLU A 59 -5.55 -25.63 0.01
N PRO A 60 -5.07 -24.44 0.41
CA PRO A 60 -3.71 -24.04 0.05
C PRO A 60 -2.75 -25.10 0.58
N TYR A 61 -1.78 -25.48 -0.25
CA TYR A 61 -0.71 -26.39 0.17
C TYR A 61 -0.07 -25.82 1.43
N LYS A 62 -0.14 -26.57 2.55
CA LYS A 62 0.51 -26.17 3.79
C LYS A 62 2.01 -26.37 3.62
N GLU A 63 2.69 -25.39 3.07
CA GLU A 63 4.13 -25.30 3.29
C GLU A 63 4.34 -25.10 4.79
N GLU A 64 4.95 -26.08 5.45
CA GLU A 64 5.54 -25.88 6.77
C GLU A 64 6.51 -24.69 6.60
N ASN A 65 6.24 -23.57 7.30
CA ASN A 65 6.91 -22.25 7.17
C ASN A 65 6.26 -21.22 6.22
N SER A 66 5.06 -21.45 5.69
CA SER A 66 4.34 -20.41 4.95
C SER A 66 3.75 -19.36 5.90
N ILE A 67 4.15 -18.10 5.72
CA ILE A 67 3.54 -16.94 6.40
C ILE A 67 2.39 -16.42 5.53
N MET A 68 1.17 -16.53 6.02
CA MET A 68 -0.04 -16.06 5.35
C MET A 68 -0.40 -14.66 5.82
N PHE A 69 -0.48 -13.70 4.90
CA PHE A 69 -0.92 -12.34 5.19
C PHE A 69 -2.37 -12.14 4.79
N PHE A 70 -3.18 -11.59 5.70
CA PHE A 70 -4.54 -11.17 5.44
C PHE A 70 -4.61 -9.65 5.58
N THR A 71 -5.22 -8.99 4.61
CA THR A 71 -5.41 -7.54 4.65
C THR A 71 -6.90 -7.24 4.65
N ASP A 72 -7.38 -6.45 5.60
CA ASP A 72 -8.72 -5.87 5.55
C ASP A 72 -8.61 -4.35 5.31
N GLY A 73 -9.35 -3.90 4.30
CA GLY A 73 -9.45 -2.51 3.91
C GLY A 73 -10.74 -1.93 4.44
N SER A 74 -10.66 -1.10 5.49
CA SER A 74 -11.83 -0.37 6.00
C SER A 74 -11.83 1.06 5.47
N ARG A 75 -12.96 1.49 4.90
CA ARG A 75 -13.14 2.87 4.44
C ARG A 75 -14.23 3.53 5.25
N THR A 76 -13.88 4.64 5.89
CA THR A 76 -14.81 5.55 6.57
C THR A 76 -14.93 6.85 5.78
N GLU A 77 -15.91 7.69 6.09
CA GLU A 77 -16.03 9.03 5.52
C GLU A 77 -14.79 9.92 5.76
N MET A 78 -14.04 9.64 6.84
CA MET A 78 -12.84 10.40 7.23
C MET A 78 -11.53 9.84 6.65
N GLY A 79 -11.58 8.71 5.93
CA GLY A 79 -10.39 8.12 5.33
C GLY A 79 -10.42 6.60 5.25
N THR A 80 -9.34 6.04 4.70
CA THR A 80 -9.16 4.60 4.52
C THR A 80 -8.13 4.08 5.51
N GLY A 81 -8.53 3.12 6.34
CA GLY A 81 -7.65 2.31 7.17
C GLY A 81 -7.26 1.03 6.45
N CYS A 82 -6.02 0.62 6.61
CA CYS A 82 -5.56 -0.71 6.20
C CYS A 82 -5.16 -1.46 7.48
N SER A 83 -5.84 -2.56 7.76
CA SER A 83 -5.39 -3.51 8.77
C SER A 83 -4.83 -4.73 8.06
N TYR A 84 -3.79 -5.34 8.63
CA TYR A 84 -3.36 -6.65 8.19
C TYR A 84 -2.93 -7.50 9.37
N CYS A 85 -3.06 -8.81 9.22
CA CYS A 85 -2.55 -9.80 10.15
C CYS A 85 -1.75 -10.86 9.39
N ALA A 86 -0.72 -11.38 10.06
CA ALA A 86 0.12 -12.45 9.53
C ALA A 86 -0.07 -13.70 10.39
N PHE A 87 -0.15 -14.85 9.75
CA PHE A 87 -0.26 -16.15 10.39
C PHE A 87 0.89 -17.03 9.93
N GLU A 88 1.50 -17.75 10.86
CA GLU A 88 2.51 -18.76 10.59
C GLU A 88 2.01 -20.09 11.16
N ASN A 89 1.98 -21.14 10.34
CA ASN A 89 1.49 -22.47 10.75
C ASN A 89 0.10 -22.43 11.43
N GLY A 90 -0.79 -21.54 10.98
CA GLY A 90 -2.13 -21.36 11.54
C GLY A 90 -2.22 -20.54 12.83
N SER A 91 -1.09 -20.04 13.35
CA SER A 91 -1.04 -19.17 14.54
C SER A 91 -0.78 -17.72 14.14
N LYS A 92 -1.53 -16.76 14.70
CA LYS A 92 -1.35 -15.33 14.42
C LYS A 92 0.00 -14.88 15.01
N VAL A 93 0.89 -14.37 14.17
CA VAL A 93 2.22 -13.89 14.57
C VAL A 93 2.33 -12.36 14.60
N LEU A 94 1.50 -11.65 13.82
CA LEU A 94 1.51 -10.20 13.77
C LEU A 94 0.11 -9.66 13.48
N GLU A 95 -0.22 -8.53 14.09
CA GLU A 95 -1.40 -7.73 13.77
C GLU A 95 -0.97 -6.27 13.73
N LEU A 96 -1.19 -5.59 12.60
CA LEU A 96 -0.91 -4.17 12.44
C LEU A 96 -2.13 -3.46 11.87
N MET A 97 -2.63 -2.48 12.60
CA MET A 97 -3.64 -1.54 12.12
C MET A 97 -2.95 -0.23 11.74
N ARG A 98 -2.93 0.08 10.44
CA ARG A 98 -2.59 1.42 9.95
C ARG A 98 -3.88 2.17 9.63
N LEU A 99 -4.32 2.99 10.57
CA LEU A 99 -5.18 4.12 10.22
C LEU A 99 -4.31 5.16 9.51
N LYS A 100 -4.52 5.43 8.22
CA LYS A 100 -4.04 6.68 7.66
C LYS A 100 -4.89 7.79 8.29
N GLU A 101 -4.25 8.52 9.22
CA GLU A 101 -4.72 9.70 9.97
C GLU A 101 -5.54 9.47 11.27
N ALA A 102 -4.98 8.78 12.27
CA ALA A 102 -5.43 8.90 13.68
C ALA A 102 -4.40 9.48 14.66
N ILE A 103 -3.33 10.11 14.17
CA ILE A 103 -2.33 10.74 15.05
C ILE A 103 -2.74 12.16 15.53
N ILE A 104 -3.84 12.72 15.04
CA ILE A 104 -4.30 14.06 15.48
C ILE A 104 -5.10 14.03 16.80
N ARG A 105 -5.65 12.89 17.24
CA ARG A 105 -6.47 12.84 18.47
C ARG A 105 -5.78 12.27 19.73
N ALA A 106 -4.59 11.68 19.61
CA ALA A 106 -3.90 11.09 20.77
C ALA A 106 -3.02 12.09 21.55
N ASN A 107 -2.77 13.30 21.02
CA ASN A 107 -2.04 14.37 21.72
C ASN A 107 -2.96 15.43 22.39
N GLN A 108 -4.25 15.10 22.59
CA GLN A 108 -5.18 15.92 23.40
C GLN A 108 -5.61 15.20 24.68
N GLY A 109 -4.69 14.47 25.31
CA GLY A 109 -4.83 14.07 26.70
C GLY A 109 -3.80 14.80 27.52
N ASN A 110 -4.21 15.80 28.31
CA ASN A 110 -3.78 16.04 29.70
C ASN A 110 -4.02 17.51 30.12
N GLU A 111 -5.22 17.83 30.62
CA GLU A 111 -5.33 18.82 31.70
C GLU A 111 -6.14 18.20 32.84
N ILE A 112 -5.39 17.82 33.86
CA ILE A 112 -5.87 17.54 35.21
C ILE A 112 -6.26 18.90 35.80
N THR A 113 -7.52 19.14 36.15
CA THR A 113 -7.82 20.10 37.22
C THR A 113 -9.01 19.61 38.04
N LYS A 114 -8.66 19.20 39.27
CA LYS A 114 -9.54 18.96 40.40
C LYS A 114 -9.94 20.32 40.96
N ILE A 115 -11.23 20.66 40.98
CA ILE A 115 -11.87 21.50 42.01
C ILE A 115 -13.26 20.92 42.26
#